data_AF-A0A967VJQ6-F1
#
_entry.id   AF-A0A967VJQ6-F1
#
_cell.length_a   1.000
_cell.length_b   1.000
_cell.length_c   1.000
_cell.angle_alpha   90.00
_cell.angle_beta   90.00
_cell.angle_gamma   90.00
#
_symmetry.space_group_name_H-M   'P 1'
#
loop_
_entity.id
_entity.type
_entity.pdbx_description
1 polymer ?
#
loop_
_entity_poly.entity_id
_entity_poly.type
_entity_poly.pdbx_seq_one_letter_code
_entity_poly.pdbx_strand_id
1 'polypeptide(L)' 'GDDAVVLDCRPESEYRRWHLPGAERRDEWELLRKFRTLDRDREYVLYCGHGIQSA' A
#
# COMPACT_ATOMS: atom_id res chain seq x y z
N GLY A 1 -18.53 -2.26 -8.53
CA GLY A 1 -18.55 -0.96 -7.85
C GLY A 1 -17.50 -1.10 -6.79
N ASP A 2 -16.26 -1.00 -7.24
CA ASP A 2 -15.16 -1.71 -6.62
C ASP A 2 -14.47 -0.75 -5.65
N ASP A 3 -14.51 -1.12 -4.37
CA ASP A 3 -13.78 -0.41 -3.34
C ASP A 3 -12.28 -0.56 -3.63
N ALA A 4 -11.57 0.56 -3.73
CA ALA A 4 -10.14 0.59 -3.97
C ALA A 4 -9.36 -0.15 -2.87
N VAL A 5 -8.28 -0.83 -3.25
CA VAL A 5 -7.36 -1.47 -2.30
C VAL A 5 -6.45 -0.43 -1.71
N VAL A 6 -6.47 -0.27 -0.39
CA VAL A 6 -5.54 0.62 0.29
C VAL A 6 -4.29 -0.15 0.70
N LEU A 7 -3.12 0.30 0.24
CA LEU A 7 -1.82 -0.26 0.57
C LEU A 7 -1.06 0.67 1.52
N ASP A 8 -0.75 0.17 2.72
CA ASP A 8 0.10 0.86 3.70
C ASP A 8 1.56 0.44 3.50
N CYS A 9 2.38 1.38 3.04
CA CYS A 9 3.79 1.16 2.75
C CYS A 9 4.71 1.38 3.96
N ARG A 10 4.15 1.65 5.15
CA ARG A 10 4.95 1.97 6.35
C ARG A 10 5.57 0.73 6.99
N PRO A 11 6.61 0.92 7.84
CA PRO A 11 7.17 -0.15 8.64
C PRO A 11 6.10 -0.90 9.44
N GLU A 12 6.31 -2.21 9.63
CA GLU A 12 5.35 -3.07 10.34
C GLU A 12 5.03 -2.57 11.76
N SER A 13 6.02 -2.01 12.46
CA SER A 13 5.82 -1.42 13.78
C SER A 13 4.81 -0.28 13.77
N GLU A 14 4.79 0.56 12.73
CA GLU A 14 3.84 1.66 12.58
C GLU A 14 2.45 1.15 12.19
N TYR A 15 2.38 0.22 11.24
CA TYR A 15 1.12 -0.42 10.83
C TYR A 15 0.43 -1.09 12.03
N ARG A 16 1.18 -1.86 12.84
CA ARG A 16 0.64 -2.53 14.04
C ARG A 16 0.21 -1.54 15.11
N ARG A 17 0.87 -0.39 15.23
CA ARG A 17 0.49 0.65 16.19
C ARG A 17 -0.84 1.29 15.82
N TRP A 18 -1.03 1.60 14.54
CA TRP A 18 -2.32 2.03 13.97
C TRP A 18 -2.23 2.08 12.44
N HIS A 19 -3.30 1.66 11.76
CA HIS A 19 -3.48 1.77 10.31
C HIS A 19 -4.96 2.00 9.98
N LEU A 20 -5.23 2.42 8.73
CA LEU A 20 -6.59 2.57 8.25
C LEU A 20 -7.29 1.19 8.22
N PRO A 21 -8.50 1.03 8.78
CA PRO A 21 -9.23 -0.23 8.71
C PRO A 21 -9.37 -0.73 7.26
N GLY A 22 -9.00 -1.99 7.02
CA GLY A 22 -9.01 -2.59 5.69
C GLY A 22 -7.75 -2.34 4.85
N ALA A 23 -6.79 -1.55 5.31
CA ALA A 23 -5.52 -1.37 4.60
C ALA A 23 -4.64 -2.63 4.69
N GLU A 24 -4.05 -3.04 3.57
CA GLU A 24 -3.06 -4.11 3.51
C GLU A 24 -1.65 -3.54 3.67
N ARG A 25 -0.87 -4.07 4.62
CA ARG A 25 0.54 -3.70 4.71
C ARG A 25 1.33 -4.31 3.56
N ARG A 26 2.07 -3.49 2.81
CA ARG A 26 3.07 -3.93 1.83
C ARG A 26 4.37 -3.18 2.08
N ASP A 27 5.49 -3.87 2.00
CA ASP A 27 6.76 -3.17 2.03
C ASP A 27 6.95 -2.40 0.70
N GLU A 28 7.43 -1.15 0.78
CA GLU A 28 7.58 -0.29 -0.40
C GLU A 28 8.54 -0.88 -1.44
N TRP A 29 9.64 -1.48 -1.00
CA TRP A 29 10.65 -2.06 -1.88
C TRP A 29 10.16 -3.37 -2.48
N GLU A 30 9.43 -4.16 -1.70
CA GLU A 30 8.77 -5.34 -2.23
C GLU A 30 7.73 -4.97 -3.31
N LEU A 31 6.93 -3.93 -3.06
CA LEU A 31 5.91 -3.47 -3.99
C LEU A 31 6.54 -2.97 -5.29
N LEU A 32 7.60 -2.17 -5.22
CA LEU A 32 8.36 -1.73 -6.40
C LEU A 32 8.95 -2.90 -7.22
N ARG A 33 9.37 -3.98 -6.57
CA ARG A 33 9.89 -5.16 -7.27
C ARG A 33 8.79 -6.03 -7.88
N LYS A 34 7.61 -6.03 -7.29
CA LYS A 34 6.50 -6.93 -7.65
C LYS A 34 5.28 -6.22 -8.24
N PHE A 35 5.33 -4.91 -8.51
CA PHE A 35 4.15 -4.16 -8.98
C PHE A 35 3.51 -4.76 -10.24
N ARG A 36 4.32 -5.39 -11.10
CA ARG A 36 3.85 -6.06 -12.33
C ARG A 36 2.99 -7.30 -12.07
N THR A 37 3.01 -7.83 -10.85
CA THR A 37 2.18 -8.97 -10.44
C THR A 37 0.86 -8.53 -9.80
N LEU A 38 0.65 -7.22 -9.60
CA LEU A 38 -0.64 -6.72 -9.13
C LEU A 38 -1.69 -6.90 -10.22
N ASP A 39 -2.91 -7.21 -9.78
CA ASP A 39 -4.06 -7.28 -10.66
C ASP A 39 -4.32 -5.90 -11.27
N ARG A 40 -4.33 -5.81 -12.60
CA ARG A 40 -4.43 -4.54 -13.34
C ARG A 40 -5.86 -4.01 -13.43
N ASP A 41 -6.86 -4.85 -13.13
CA ASP A 41 -8.26 -4.47 -13.16
C ASP A 41 -8.73 -3.89 -11.81
N ARG A 42 -7.83 -3.77 -10.83
CA ARG A 42 -8.10 -3.21 -9.50
C ARG A 42 -7.50 -1.81 -9.35
N GLU A 43 -8.22 -0.95 -8.62
CA GLU A 43 -7.72 0.34 -8.18
C GLU A 43 -6.95 0.19 -6.86
N TYR A 44 -5.78 0.82 -6.76
CA TYR A 44 -4.94 0.81 -5.56
C TYR A 44 -4.63 2.23 -5.11
N VAL A 45 -4.78 2.48 -3.82
CA VAL A 45 -4.39 3.73 -3.16
C VAL A 45 -3.21 3.43 -2.23
N LEU A 46 -2.06 4.06 -2.49
CA LEU A 46 -0.86 3.86 -1.69
C LEU A 46 -0.70 5.02 -0.70
N TYR A 47 -0.36 4.72 0.55
CA TYR A 47 0.10 5.72 1.50
C TYR A 47 1.37 5.26 2.25
N CYS A 48 2.33 6.18 2.39
CA CYS A 48 3.58 5.95 3.10
C CYS A 48 3.83 7.08 4.11
N GLY A 49 4.69 6.83 5.10
CA GLY A 49 5.00 7.80 6.16
C GLY A 49 5.74 9.04 5.67
N HIS A 50 6.35 9.00 4.47
CA HIS A 50 7.15 10.08 3.92
C HIS A 50 6.42 10.96 2.89
N GLY A 51 5.18 10.64 2.49
CA GLY A 51 4.34 11.45 1.57
C GLY A 51 4.94 11.73 0.18
N ILE A 52 6.17 11.30 -0.09
CA ILE A 52 6.94 11.54 -1.30
C ILE A 52 7.43 10.17 -1.75
N GLN A 53 6.69 9.52 -2.65
CA GLN A 53 7.15 8.66 -3.76
C GLN A 53 5.93 8.11 -4.53
N SER A 54 4.86 8.89 -4.69
CA SER A 54 3.84 8.63 -5.71
C SER A 54 4.20 9.46 -6.94
N ALA A 55 5.05 8.90 -7.79
CA ALA A 55 5.37 9.43 -9.13
C ALA A 55 5.07 8.35 -10.17
#